data_AF-A0A660YA43-F1
#
_entry.id   AF-A0A660YA43-F1
#
_cell.length_a   1.000
_cell.length_b   1.000
_cell.length_c   1.000
_cell.angle_alpha   90.00
_cell.angle_beta   90.00
_cell.angle_gamma   90.00
#
_symmetry.space_group_name_H-M   'P 1'
#
loop_
_entity.id
_entity.type
_entity.pdbx_description
1 polymer ?
#
loop_
_entity_poly.entity_id
_entity_poly.type
_entity_poly.pdbx_seq_one_letter_code
_entity_poly.pdbx_strand_id
1 'polypeptide(L)' 'MSAILTEAECHLHSLSPERLRVANDFLAYLHEREENQATAELLGIPGFKAVFRRAVEQADNGDVVSFEDIRRDV' A
#
# COMPACT_ATOMS: atom_id res chain seq x y z
N MET A 1 -4.39 2.51 24.74
CA MET A 1 -3.25 3.09 24.00
C MET A 1 -2.14 2.05 23.94
N SER A 2 -1.54 1.79 22.77
CA SER A 2 -0.40 0.86 22.64
C SER A 2 0.84 1.45 23.35
N ALA A 3 1.60 0.64 24.10
CA ALA A 3 2.81 1.11 24.77
C ALA A 3 3.84 1.72 23.79
N ILE A 4 3.90 1.17 22.57
CA ILE A 4 4.79 1.64 21.50
C ILE A 4 4.38 3.03 20.99
N LEU A 5 3.08 3.32 20.93
CA LEU A 5 2.59 4.63 20.49
C LEU A 5 3.00 5.72 21.49
N THR A 6 2.84 5.44 22.79
CA THR A 6 3.20 6.39 23.85
C THR A 6 4.71 6.65 23.89
N GLU A 7 5.54 5.62 23.66
CA GLU A 7 6.99 5.78 23.56
C GLU A 7 7.39 6.61 22.34
N ALA A 8 6.78 6.37 21.18
CA ALA A 8 7.01 7.14 19.95
C ALA A 8 6.62 8.63 20.13
N GLU A 9 5.46 8.91 20.73
CA GLU A 9 5.02 10.28 21.05
C GLU A 9 6.02 11.00 21.97
N CYS A 10 6.48 10.32 23.03
CA CYS A 10 7.50 10.87 23.94
C CYS A 10 8.79 11.25 23.18
N HIS A 11 9.27 10.37 22.30
CA HIS A 11 10.44 10.64 21.49
C HIS A 11 10.24 11.83 20.55
N LEU A 12 9.11 11.89 19.85
CA LEU A 12 8.79 13.00 18.93
C LEU A 12 8.74 14.35 19.67
N HIS A 13 8.14 14.40 20.86
CA HIS A 13 8.08 15.61 21.68
C HIS A 13 9.45 16.08 22.20
N SER A 14 10.43 15.19 22.27
CA SER A 14 11.78 15.50 22.76
C SER A 14 12.76 16.00 21.68
N LEU A 15 12.37 15.95 20.40
CA LEU A 15 13.26 16.30 19.29
C LEU A 15 13.41 17.83 19.12
N SER A 16 14.60 18.24 18.63
CA SER A 16 14.76 19.61 18.11
C SER A 16 13.91 19.82 16.85
N PRO A 17 13.56 21.06 16.50
CA PRO A 17 12.77 21.35 15.31
C PRO A 17 13.36 20.77 14.01
N GLU A 18 14.69 20.78 13.85
CA GLU A 18 15.34 20.22 12.66
C GLU A 18 15.18 18.69 12.60
N ARG A 19 15.35 18.02 13.74
CA ARG A 19 15.19 16.55 13.81
C ARG A 19 13.74 16.12 13.69
N LEU A 20 12.82 16.92 14.24
CA LEU A 20 11.38 16.66 14.13
C LEU A 20 10.92 16.74 12.67
N ARG A 21 11.48 17.67 11.86
CA ARG A 21 11.21 17.73 10.42
C ARG A 21 11.63 16.43 9.71
N VAL A 22 12.84 15.94 9.98
CA VAL A 22 13.32 14.67 9.41
C VAL A 22 12.45 13.49 9.86
N ALA A 23 12.08 13.44 11.13
CA ALA A 23 11.19 12.40 11.66
C ALA A 23 9.81 12.44 11.00
N ASN A 24 9.24 13.63 10.78
CA ASN A 24 7.98 13.81 10.10
C ASN A 24 8.01 13.34 8.64
N ASP A 25 9.07 13.69 7.90
CA ASP A 25 9.26 13.24 6.52
C ASP A 25 9.36 11.70 6.44
N PHE A 26 10.07 11.08 7.39
CA PHE A 26 10.17 9.63 7.46
C PHE A 26 8.84 8.95 7.83
N LEU A 27 8.08 9.52 8.77
CA LEU A 27 6.75 9.02 9.13
C LEU A 27 5.76 9.14 7.97
N ALA A 28 5.81 10.24 7.20
CA ALA A 28 5.00 10.41 5.99
C ALA A 28 5.33 9.34 4.94
N TYR A 29 6.62 9.04 4.73
CA TYR A 29 7.05 7.94 3.88
C TYR A 29 6.56 6.58 4.36
N LEU A 30 6.62 6.31 5.67
CA LEU A 30 6.11 5.06 6.24
C LEU A 30 4.59 4.95 6.07
N HIS A 31 3.85 6.04 6.26
CA HIS A 31 2.41 6.08 6.06
C HIS A 31 2.04 5.81 4.60
N GLU A 32 2.71 6.47 3.65
CA GLU A 32 2.54 6.21 2.22
C GLU A 32 2.86 4.76 1.88
N ARG A 33 3.89 4.16 2.50
CA ARG A 33 4.24 2.76 2.26
C ARG A 33 3.32 1.76 2.93
N GLU A 34 2.82 2.03 4.13
CA GLU A 34 1.85 1.19 4.81
C GLU A 34 0.54 1.13 3.98
N GLU A 35 0.12 2.26 3.42
CA GLU A 35 -1.01 2.32 2.49
C GLU A 35 -0.71 1.64 1.14
N ASN A 36 0.55 1.65 0.67
CA ASN A 36 0.94 1.13 -0.65
C ASN A 36 1.67 -0.22 -0.65
N GLN A 37 1.89 -0.88 0.49
CA GLN A 37 2.78 -2.07 0.59
C GLN A 37 2.27 -3.20 -0.31
N ALA A 38 0.97 -3.48 -0.29
CA ALA A 38 0.34 -4.49 -1.15
C ALA A 38 0.42 -4.13 -2.65
N THR A 39 0.31 -2.83 -2.97
CA THR A 39 0.39 -2.33 -4.35
C THR A 39 1.82 -2.37 -4.88
N ALA A 40 2.82 -2.06 -4.04
CA ALA A 40 4.23 -2.05 -4.40
C ALA A 40 4.78 -3.46 -4.68
N GLU A 41 4.33 -4.47 -3.91
CA GLU A 41 4.68 -5.88 -4.16
C GLU A 41 4.18 -6.36 -5.54
N LEU A 42 2.94 -6.02 -5.90
CA LEU A 42 2.37 -6.36 -7.22
C LEU A 42 3.14 -5.71 -8.37
N LEU A 43 3.58 -4.46 -8.22
CA LEU A 43 4.38 -3.76 -9.23
C LEU A 43 5.82 -4.29 -9.38
N GLY A 44 6.31 -5.04 -8.38
CA GLY A 44 7.58 -5.76 -8.45
C GLY A 44 7.54 -7.05 -9.26
N ILE A 45 6.35 -7.59 -9.56
CA ILE A 45 6.18 -8.81 -10.35
C ILE A 45 6.50 -8.49 -11.83
N PRO A 46 7.50 -9.17 -12.44
CA PRO A 46 7.85 -8.94 -13.84
C PRO A 46 6.64 -9.11 -14.76
N GLY A 47 6.39 -8.12 -15.62
CA GLY A 47 5.29 -8.14 -16.59
C GLY A 47 3.90 -7.84 -16.02
N PHE A 48 3.74 -7.71 -14.69
CA PHE A 48 2.43 -7.49 -14.06
C PHE A 48 1.74 -6.23 -14.57
N LYS A 49 2.45 -5.09 -14.70
CA LYS A 49 1.87 -3.84 -15.24
C LYS A 49 1.24 -4.02 -16.63
N ALA A 50 1.87 -4.82 -17.50
CA ALA A 50 1.38 -5.06 -18.85
C ALA A 50 0.15 -5.98 -18.83
N VAL A 51 0.19 -7.05 -18.03
CA VAL A 51 -0.93 -7.97 -17.85
C VAL A 51 -2.13 -7.27 -17.22
N PHE A 52 -1.90 -6.46 -16.19
CA PHE A 52 -2.94 -5.67 -15.52
C PHE A 52 -3.62 -4.69 -16.49
N ARG A 53 -2.83 -3.95 -17.29
CA ARG A 53 -3.38 -3.04 -18.31
C ARG A 53 -4.28 -3.78 -19.31
N ARG A 54 -3.84 -4.93 -19.80
CA ARG A 54 -4.63 -5.77 -20.70
C ARG A 54 -5.92 -6.28 -20.04
N ALA A 55 -5.86 -6.65 -18.77
CA ALA A 55 -7.04 -7.10 -18.03
C ALA A 55 -8.08 -5.97 -17.86
N VAL A 56 -7.63 -4.72 -17.65
CA VAL A 56 -8.51 -3.54 -17.64
C VAL A 56 -9.17 -3.35 -19.00
N GLU A 57 -8.41 -3.40 -20.10
CA GLU A 57 -8.96 -3.31 -21.47
C GLU A 57 -10.00 -4.42 -21.76
N GLN A 58 -9.75 -5.64 -21.28
CA GLN A 58 -10.71 -6.76 -21.39
C GLN A 58 -11.99 -6.49 -20.61
N ALA A 59 -11.89 -5.95 -19.40
CA ALA A 59 -13.04 -5.57 -18.60
C ALA A 59 -13.88 -4.47 -19.27
N ASP A 60 -13.23 -3.45 -19.83
CA ASP A 60 -13.89 -2.36 -20.55
C ASP A 60 -14.61 -2.84 -21.82
N ASN A 61 -14.06 -3.86 -22.49
CA ASN A 61 -14.67 -4.49 -23.66
C ASN A 61 -15.75 -5.53 -23.31
N GLY A 62 -15.98 -5.82 -22.02
CA GLY A 62 -16.93 -6.83 -21.57
C GLY A 62 -16.43 -8.27 -21.71
N ASP A 63 -15.13 -8.49 -21.94
CA ASP A 63 -14.48 -9.81 -21.98
C ASP A 63 -14.28 -10.37 -20.57
N VAL A 64 -15.35 -10.43 -19.78
CA VAL A 64 -15.38 -10.88 -18.38
C VAL A 64 -16.45 -11.94 -18.19
N VAL A 65 -16.23 -12.81 -17.19
CA VAL A 65 -17.20 -13.81 -16.76
C VAL A 65 -17.57 -13.56 -15.30
N SER A 66 -18.81 -13.87 -14.92
CA SER A 66 -19.21 -13.76 -13.52
C SER A 66 -18.36 -14.71 -12.67
N PHE A 67 -17.97 -14.25 -11.48
CA PHE A 67 -17.26 -15.11 -10.55
C PHE A 67 -18.10 -16.33 -10.15
N GLU A 68 -19.43 -16.17 -10.06
CA GLU A 68 -20.38 -17.25 -9.76
C GLU A 68 -20.31 -18.39 -10.78
N ASP A 69 -19.99 -18.08 -12.04
CA ASP A 69 -19.93 -19.06 -13.13
C ASP A 69 -18.62 -19.88 -13.14
N ILE A 70 -17.58 -19.38 -12.48
CA ILE A 70 -16.24 -19.99 -12.46
C ILE A 70 -15.82 -20.52 -11.08
N ARG A 71 -16.50 -20.09 -10.01
CA ARG A 71 -16.22 -20.55 -8.65
C ARG A 71 -16.58 -22.02 -8.54
N ARG A 72 -15.56 -22.86 -8.34
CA ARG A 72 -15.75 -24.23 -7.86
C ARG A 72 -15.86 -24.13 -6.35
N ASP A 73 -16.92 -24.69 -5.76
CA ASP A 73 -17.11 -24.65 -4.30
C ASP A 73 -15.80 -25.12 -3.61
N VAL A 74 -15.21 -24.19 -2.86
CA VAL A 74 -14.03 -24.36 -1.99
C VAL A 74 -14.45 -24.13 -0.56
#